data_AF-A0A1I8B4V1-F1
#
_entry.id   AF-A0A1I8B4V1-F1
#
_cell.length_a   1.000
_cell.length_b   1.000
_cell.length_c   1.000
_cell.angle_alpha   90.00
_cell.angle_beta   90.00
_cell.angle_gamma   90.00
#
_symmetry.space_group_name_H-M   'P 1'
#
loop_
_entity.id
_entity.type
_entity.pdbx_description
1 polymer ?
#
loop_
_entity_poly.entity_id
_entity_poly.type
_entity_poly.pdbx_seq_one_letter_code
_entity_poly.pdbx_strand_id
1 'polypeptide(L)'
;MNNLSSQIKLDIFKCLKFDQLLSFQQTNRYFNKFIGDYAKELARAYFVIDIVHTLEHQYYADTYYKELNLEIVVCDLTVSDQLREKWQNAINGGIRTFLTFSESPCRAVVRLTKVLDCDPEYSVLLKLPHSPGNIKEMCIIRCWLKRLFGCIFKEAEFENIVFNPTLIKLLFEDETNPSLQFYTKQTTLRYCFADFELHAMKFVKDHLKKFKNLVLNFLCVMI
;
A
#
# COMPACT_ATOMS: atom_id res chain seq x y z
N MET A 1 4.64 -15.56 25.82
CA MET A 1 4.25 -16.09 24.50
C MET A 1 5.03 -17.33 24.07
N ASN A 2 6.37 -17.36 24.17
CA ASN A 2 7.19 -18.38 23.49
C ASN A 2 6.87 -19.84 23.85
N ASN A 3 6.44 -20.11 25.09
CA ASN A 3 6.17 -21.46 25.59
C ASN A 3 4.73 -21.98 25.29
N LEU A 4 3.89 -21.19 24.64
CA LEU A 4 2.53 -21.60 24.26
C LEU A 4 2.56 -22.43 22.97
N SER A 5 1.59 -23.35 22.80
CA SER A 5 1.42 -24.05 21.52
C SER A 5 1.03 -23.07 20.40
N SER A 6 1.29 -23.41 19.15
CA SER A 6 0.95 -22.56 18.01
C SER A 6 -0.55 -22.26 17.93
N GLN A 7 -1.40 -23.22 18.28
CA GLN A 7 -2.86 -23.02 18.27
C GLN A 7 -3.31 -21.99 19.31
N ILE A 8 -2.79 -22.09 20.54
CA ILE A 8 -3.13 -21.14 21.62
C ILE A 8 -2.61 -19.73 21.28
N LYS A 9 -1.40 -19.64 20.69
CA LYS A 9 -0.86 -18.36 20.19
C LYS A 9 -1.77 -17.76 19.13
N LEU A 10 -2.20 -18.55 18.16
CA LEU A 10 -3.12 -18.10 17.12
C LEU A 10 -4.42 -17.57 17.73
N ASP A 11 -5.03 -18.30 18.66
CA ASP A 11 -6.29 -17.88 19.27
C ASP A 11 -6.14 -16.60 20.11
N ILE A 12 -5.01 -16.41 20.79
CA ILE A 12 -4.67 -15.13 21.43
C ILE A 12 -4.58 -14.01 20.40
N PHE A 13 -3.91 -14.27 19.27
CA PHE A 13 -3.68 -13.26 18.24
C PHE A 13 -4.96 -12.91 17.47
N LYS A 14 -5.94 -13.82 17.36
CA LYS A 14 -7.29 -13.52 16.82
C LYS A 14 -8.02 -12.46 17.66
N CYS A 15 -7.71 -12.38 18.96
CA CYS A 15 -8.31 -11.41 19.86
C CYS A 15 -7.61 -10.03 19.84
N LEU A 16 -6.49 -9.89 19.13
CA LEU A 16 -5.75 -8.63 19.03
C LEU A 16 -6.33 -7.72 17.95
N LYS A 17 -6.31 -6.40 18.19
CA LYS A 17 -6.61 -5.40 17.17
C LYS A 17 -5.50 -5.33 16.12
N PHE A 18 -5.78 -4.77 14.95
CA PHE A 18 -4.84 -4.69 13.84
C PHE A 18 -3.53 -3.97 14.20
N ASP A 19 -3.61 -2.84 14.89
CA ASP A 19 -2.46 -2.08 15.38
C ASP A 19 -1.60 -2.91 16.36
N GLN A 20 -2.24 -3.71 17.22
CA GLN A 20 -1.54 -4.61 18.13
C GLN A 20 -0.86 -5.77 17.38
N LEU A 21 -1.54 -6.39 16.41
CA LEU A 21 -0.95 -7.41 15.54
C LEU A 21 0.28 -6.88 14.78
N LEU A 22 0.18 -5.66 14.25
CA LEU A 22 1.26 -4.99 13.55
C LEU A 22 2.44 -4.70 14.49
N SER A 23 2.19 -4.23 15.71
CA SER A 23 3.23 -4.07 16.74
C SER A 23 3.92 -5.40 17.03
N PHE A 24 3.18 -6.51 17.17
CA PHE A 24 3.76 -7.83 17.39
C PHE A 24 4.65 -8.28 16.21
N GLN A 25 4.23 -8.05 14.95
CA GLN A 25 5.07 -8.35 13.77
C GLN A 25 6.39 -7.56 13.80
N GLN A 26 6.36 -6.31 14.23
CA GLN A 26 7.52 -5.43 14.23
C GLN A 26 8.47 -5.68 15.41
N THR A 27 7.97 -6.26 16.51
CA THR A 27 8.75 -6.44 17.74
C THR A 27 9.79 -7.55 17.62
N ASN A 28 9.50 -8.64 16.89
CA ASN A 28 10.44 -9.76 16.77
C ASN A 28 10.21 -10.62 15.51
N ARG A 29 11.31 -11.10 14.90
CA ARG A 29 11.30 -12.03 13.75
C ARG A 29 10.43 -13.28 13.98
N TYR A 30 10.38 -13.80 15.21
CA TYR A 30 9.53 -14.93 15.57
C TYR A 30 8.04 -14.61 15.36
N PHE A 31 7.56 -13.49 15.89
CA PHE A 31 6.16 -13.08 15.74
C PHE A 31 5.84 -12.64 14.32
N ASN A 32 6.78 -12.00 13.62
CA ASN A 32 6.65 -11.73 12.20
C ASN A 32 6.39 -13.03 11.42
N LYS A 33 7.25 -14.04 11.60
CA LYS A 33 7.10 -15.34 10.97
C LYS A 33 5.79 -16.02 11.38
N PHE A 34 5.48 -16.05 12.68
CA PHE A 34 4.26 -16.66 13.21
C PHE A 34 2.99 -16.01 12.63
N ILE A 35 2.89 -14.68 12.63
CA ILE A 35 1.75 -13.98 12.04
C ILE A 35 1.69 -14.22 10.52
N GLY A 36 2.84 -14.29 9.84
CA GLY A 36 2.93 -14.64 8.43
C GLY A 36 2.38 -16.05 8.13
N ASP A 37 2.78 -17.04 8.95
CA ASP A 37 2.35 -18.44 8.83
C ASP A 37 0.82 -18.59 9.03
N TYR A 38 0.23 -17.74 9.89
CA TYR A 38 -1.20 -17.73 10.20
C TYR A 38 -1.97 -16.53 9.60
N ALA A 39 -1.42 -15.88 8.58
CA ALA A 39 -1.97 -14.63 8.02
C ALA A 39 -3.41 -14.79 7.50
N LYS A 40 -3.83 -16.02 7.17
CA LYS A 40 -5.20 -16.30 6.72
C LYS A 40 -6.22 -16.24 7.85
N GLU A 41 -5.80 -16.44 9.10
CA GLU A 41 -6.63 -16.70 10.28
C GLU A 41 -6.61 -15.56 11.30
N LEU A 42 -5.54 -14.76 11.33
CA LEU A 42 -5.38 -13.63 12.24
C LEU A 42 -6.03 -12.38 11.66
N ALA A 43 -7.14 -11.99 12.28
CA ALA A 43 -7.97 -10.80 12.07
C ALA A 43 -7.50 -9.86 10.95
N ARG A 44 -8.06 -10.07 9.76
CA ARG A 44 -7.96 -9.16 8.62
C ARG A 44 -8.80 -7.94 8.96
N ALA A 45 -8.19 -6.79 9.17
CA ALA A 45 -8.96 -5.57 9.04
C ALA A 45 -9.40 -5.51 7.56
N TYR A 46 -10.71 -5.61 7.33
CA TYR A 46 -11.30 -5.53 6.00
C TYR A 46 -11.23 -4.08 5.54
N PHE A 47 -10.06 -3.70 5.04
CA PHE A 47 -9.90 -2.44 4.36
C PHE A 47 -10.20 -2.63 2.88
N VAL A 48 -10.93 -1.68 2.32
CA VAL A 48 -10.83 -1.36 0.91
C VAL A 48 -9.66 -0.40 0.76
N ILE A 49 -8.80 -0.68 -0.21
CA ILE A 49 -7.73 0.24 -0.61
C ILE A 49 -8.02 0.78 -1.99
N ASP A 50 -7.83 2.07 -2.15
CA ASP A 50 -7.93 2.72 -3.45
C ASP A 50 -6.99 3.91 -3.52
N ILE A 51 -6.71 4.37 -4.74
CA ILE A 51 -5.91 5.56 -4.98
C ILE A 51 -6.78 6.54 -5.74
N VAL A 52 -6.93 7.75 -5.20
CA VAL A 52 -7.86 8.77 -5.70
C VAL A 52 -7.15 10.09 -5.93
N HIS A 53 -7.67 10.88 -6.87
CA HIS A 53 -7.19 12.23 -7.12
C HIS A 53 -7.79 13.21 -6.09
N THR A 54 -6.98 14.08 -5.52
CA THR A 54 -7.44 15.04 -4.49
C THR A 54 -8.44 16.06 -5.01
N LEU A 55 -8.46 16.33 -6.33
CA LEU A 55 -9.38 17.30 -6.94
C LEU A 55 -10.84 16.83 -6.87
N GLU A 56 -11.08 15.52 -6.84
CA GLU A 56 -12.42 14.94 -6.65
C GLU A 56 -12.91 15.08 -5.20
N HIS A 57 -12.00 15.35 -4.25
CA HIS A 57 -12.26 15.28 -2.82
C HIS A 57 -12.34 16.64 -2.11
N GLN A 58 -12.03 17.77 -2.78
CA GLN A 58 -12.21 19.10 -2.19
C GLN A 58 -13.67 19.40 -1.80
N TYR A 59 -14.63 18.67 -2.36
CA TYR A 59 -16.06 18.81 -2.03
C TYR A 59 -16.54 18.01 -0.80
N TYR A 60 -15.77 17.04 -0.29
CA TYR A 60 -16.20 16.13 0.79
C TYR A 60 -15.27 16.10 2.01
N ALA A 61 -14.26 16.98 2.04
CA ALA A 61 -13.07 16.82 2.88
C ALA A 61 -13.30 16.99 4.40
N ASP A 62 -14.33 17.72 4.85
CA ASP A 62 -14.33 18.20 6.23
C ASP A 62 -15.07 17.33 7.26
N THR A 63 -15.77 16.25 6.86
CA THR A 63 -16.61 15.47 7.82
C THR A 63 -16.38 13.96 7.89
N TYR A 64 -15.77 13.31 6.89
CA TYR A 64 -15.71 11.83 6.83
C TYR A 64 -14.30 11.22 6.78
N TYR A 65 -13.25 12.05 6.69
CA TYR A 65 -11.89 11.57 6.47
C TYR A 65 -10.98 11.91 7.64
N LYS A 66 -10.23 10.91 8.10
CA LYS A 66 -9.09 11.14 8.99
C LYS A 66 -7.81 11.14 8.19
N GLU A 67 -7.14 12.28 8.12
CA GLU A 67 -5.80 12.35 7.58
C GLU A 67 -4.83 11.62 8.49
N LEU A 68 -4.01 10.77 7.90
CA LEU A 68 -2.97 10.08 8.62
C LEU A 68 -1.69 10.91 8.54
N ASN A 69 -1.32 11.53 9.65
CA ASN A 69 -0.07 12.26 9.75
C ASN A 69 1.08 11.29 9.47
N LEU A 70 1.86 11.59 8.43
CA LEU A 70 3.07 10.86 8.07
C LEU A 70 4.23 11.12 9.06
N GLU A 71 3.93 11.56 10.29
CA GLU A 71 4.93 11.71 11.32
C GLU A 71 5.78 10.45 11.31
N ILE A 72 7.06 10.68 11.09
CA ILE A 72 8.05 9.67 10.84
C ILE A 72 8.13 8.88 12.13
N VAL A 73 7.30 7.85 12.25
CA VAL A 73 7.57 6.75 13.15
C VAL A 73 8.94 6.29 12.71
N VAL A 74 9.94 6.69 13.51
CA VAL A 74 11.37 6.67 13.20
C VAL A 74 11.71 5.36 12.52
N CYS A 75 11.72 5.41 11.20
CA CYS A 75 12.16 4.30 10.39
C CYS A 75 13.66 4.47 10.34
N ASP A 76 14.36 3.88 11.31
CA ASP A 76 15.81 3.65 11.24
C ASP A 76 16.10 2.60 10.16
N LEU A 77 15.71 2.92 8.92
CA LEU A 77 16.09 2.15 7.75
C LEU A 77 17.54 2.48 7.49
N THR A 78 18.42 1.56 7.85
CA THR A 78 19.82 1.58 7.41
C THR A 78 19.85 1.40 5.90
N VAL A 79 19.87 2.50 5.17
CA VAL A 79 20.04 2.54 3.72
C VAL A 79 21.54 2.57 3.41
N SER A 80 22.02 1.66 2.57
CA SER A 80 23.43 1.66 2.15
C SER A 80 23.75 2.91 1.32
N ASP A 81 25.01 3.35 1.31
CA ASP A 81 25.43 4.51 0.52
C ASP A 81 25.14 4.32 -0.98
N GLN A 82 25.33 3.11 -1.48
CA GLN A 82 25.01 2.76 -2.87
C GLN A 82 23.51 2.91 -3.19
N LEU A 83 22.63 2.47 -2.28
CA LEU A 83 21.18 2.61 -2.48
C LEU A 83 20.76 4.07 -2.36
N ARG A 84 21.37 4.82 -1.44
CA ARG A 84 21.15 6.26 -1.27
C ARG A 84 21.51 7.05 -2.51
N GLU A 85 22.62 6.72 -3.17
CA GLU A 85 23.03 7.33 -4.44
C GLU A 85 22.01 7.06 -5.56
N LYS A 86 21.57 5.80 -5.70
CA LYS A 86 20.51 5.45 -6.68
C LYS A 86 19.21 6.19 -6.43
N TRP A 87 18.81 6.32 -5.17
CA TRP A 87 17.63 7.09 -4.79
C TRP A 87 17.79 8.57 -5.14
N GLN A 88 18.97 9.16 -4.88
CA GLN A 88 19.25 10.55 -5.24
C GLN A 88 19.17 10.77 -6.75
N ASN A 89 19.72 9.85 -7.55
CA ASN A 89 19.64 9.93 -9.01
C ASN A 89 18.19 9.84 -9.51
N ALA A 90 17.37 8.97 -8.92
CA ALA A 90 15.95 8.86 -9.27
C ALA A 90 15.15 10.11 -8.88
N ILE A 91 15.44 10.70 -7.71
CA ILE A 91 14.87 11.98 -7.28
C ILE A 91 15.22 13.07 -8.30
N ASN A 92 16.49 13.19 -8.69
CA ASN A 92 16.94 14.18 -9.68
C ASN A 92 16.28 13.96 -11.05
N GLY A 93 15.98 12.72 -11.41
CA GLY A 93 15.23 12.35 -12.61
C GLY A 93 13.71 12.56 -12.50
N GLY A 94 13.20 13.05 -11.38
CA GLY A 94 11.78 13.34 -11.19
C GLY A 94 10.90 12.09 -11.02
N ILE A 95 11.42 11.03 -10.37
CA ILE A 95 10.64 9.82 -10.09
C ILE A 95 9.35 10.17 -9.34
N ARG A 96 8.23 9.56 -9.73
CA ARG A 96 6.92 9.77 -9.11
C ARG A 96 6.49 8.57 -8.28
N THR A 97 5.74 8.82 -7.21
CA THR A 97 5.14 7.77 -6.37
C THR A 97 4.01 7.04 -7.07
N PHE A 98 3.24 7.77 -7.86
CA PHE A 98 2.11 7.24 -8.59
C PHE A 98 2.32 7.44 -10.09
N LEU A 99 1.87 6.46 -10.88
CA LEU A 99 1.65 6.65 -12.30
C LEU A 99 0.18 6.99 -12.49
N THR A 100 -0.09 8.10 -13.17
CA THR A 100 -1.42 8.63 -13.45
C THR A 100 -1.62 8.69 -14.95
N PHE A 101 -2.85 8.48 -15.41
CA PHE A 101 -3.21 8.74 -16.81
C PHE A 101 -3.08 10.23 -17.15
N SER A 102 -3.54 11.10 -16.27
CA SER A 102 -3.51 12.54 -16.47
C SER A 102 -2.08 13.09 -16.46
N GLU A 103 -1.71 13.87 -17.48
CA GLU A 103 -0.48 14.68 -17.51
C GLU A 103 -0.52 15.82 -16.49
N SER A 104 -1.71 16.20 -16.03
CA SER A 104 -1.87 17.20 -14.98
C SER A 104 -1.27 16.69 -13.67
N PRO A 105 -0.63 17.55 -12.86
CA PRO A 105 -0.12 17.21 -11.54
C PRO A 105 -1.27 17.00 -10.54
N CYS A 106 -2.16 16.05 -10.82
CA CYS A 106 -3.20 15.65 -9.91
C CYS A 106 -2.54 14.96 -8.71
N ARG A 107 -2.60 15.61 -7.55
CA ARG A 107 -2.14 15.00 -6.31
C ARG A 107 -3.00 13.77 -6.06
N ALA A 108 -2.33 12.67 -5.75
CA ALA A 108 -2.94 11.39 -5.49
C ALA A 108 -2.80 11.04 -4.02
N VAL A 109 -3.83 10.42 -3.46
CA VAL A 109 -3.81 9.93 -2.08
C VAL A 109 -4.26 8.49 -2.05
N VAL A 110 -3.68 7.74 -1.12
CA VAL A 110 -4.14 6.38 -0.85
C VAL A 110 -5.27 6.48 0.17
N ARG A 111 -6.45 6.00 -0.20
CA ARG A 111 -7.59 5.92 0.70
C ARG A 111 -7.69 4.49 1.24
N LEU A 112 -7.92 4.40 2.54
CA LEU A 112 -8.10 3.16 3.28
C LEU A 112 -9.45 3.23 3.99
N THR A 113 -10.45 2.52 3.47
CA THR A 113 -11.80 2.50 4.01
C THR A 113 -12.01 1.26 4.85
N LYS A 114 -12.32 1.45 6.14
CA LYS A 114 -12.65 0.32 7.02
C LYS A 114 -14.09 -0.11 6.73
N VAL A 115 -14.27 -1.35 6.27
CA VAL A 115 -15.60 -1.93 6.10
C VAL A 115 -16.11 -2.38 7.47
N LEU A 116 -17.13 -1.68 7.99
CA LEU A 116 -17.89 -2.09 9.18
C LEU A 116 -19.30 -2.47 8.73
N ASP A 117 -19.87 -3.52 9.33
CA ASP A 117 -21.17 -4.04 8.92
C ASP A 117 -22.34 -3.07 9.20
N CYS A 118 -22.16 -2.06 10.08
CA CYS A 118 -23.25 -1.21 10.57
C CYS A 118 -22.90 0.28 10.85
N ASP A 119 -21.71 0.79 10.51
CA ASP A 119 -21.26 2.15 10.89
C ASP A 119 -20.85 2.95 9.63
N PRO A 120 -20.85 4.29 9.64
CA PRO A 120 -20.45 5.07 8.48
C PRO A 120 -19.00 4.73 8.10
N GLU A 121 -18.74 4.70 6.80
CA GLU A 121 -17.44 4.33 6.24
C GLU A 121 -16.33 5.28 6.71
N TYR A 122 -15.66 4.92 7.80
CA TYR A 122 -14.49 5.64 8.27
C TYR A 122 -13.34 5.39 7.30
N SER A 123 -13.01 6.44 6.55
CA SER A 123 -11.94 6.43 5.58
C SER A 123 -10.73 7.18 6.13
N VAL A 124 -9.56 6.58 5.96
CA VAL A 124 -8.27 7.18 6.31
C VAL A 124 -7.56 7.56 5.02
N LEU A 125 -7.05 8.79 4.96
CA LEU A 125 -6.29 9.29 3.82
C LEU A 125 -4.79 9.29 4.14
N LEU A 126 -4.03 8.55 3.36
CA LEU A 126 -2.58 8.50 3.40
C LEU A 126 -2.02 9.34 2.25
N LYS A 127 -1.51 10.52 2.60
CA LYS A 127 -0.94 11.49 1.66
C LYS A 127 0.54 11.26 1.43
N LEU A 128 0.90 10.32 0.56
CA LEU A 128 2.31 10.13 0.20
C LEU A 128 2.85 11.30 -0.65
N PRO A 129 4.14 11.64 -0.55
CA PRO A 129 4.77 12.60 -1.46
C PRO A 129 4.54 12.17 -2.92
N HIS A 130 4.03 13.06 -3.76
CA HIS A 130 3.75 12.73 -5.16
C HIS A 130 5.05 12.52 -5.96
N SER A 131 6.01 13.43 -5.76
CA SER A 131 7.36 13.35 -6.27
C SER A 131 8.31 13.56 -5.10
N PRO A 132 9.00 12.51 -4.59
CA PRO A 132 9.94 12.68 -3.50
C PRO A 132 11.04 13.67 -3.87
N GLY A 133 11.19 14.73 -3.08
CA GLY A 133 12.22 15.76 -3.28
C GLY A 133 13.53 15.47 -2.54
N ASN A 134 13.55 14.48 -1.65
CA ASN A 134 14.70 14.16 -0.82
C ASN A 134 14.66 12.70 -0.32
N ILE A 135 15.79 12.24 0.21
CA ILE A 135 15.94 10.87 0.75
C ILE A 135 14.96 10.59 1.91
N LYS A 136 14.64 11.60 2.71
CA LYS A 136 13.70 11.45 3.84
C LYS A 136 12.29 11.09 3.35
N GLU A 137 11.83 11.71 2.27
CA GLU A 137 10.57 11.37 1.61
C GLU A 137 10.60 9.98 0.97
N MET A 138 11.73 9.55 0.40
CA MET A 138 11.89 8.17 -0.08
C MET A 138 11.75 7.16 1.06
N CYS A 139 12.33 7.43 2.23
CA CYS A 139 12.16 6.60 3.43
C CYS A 139 10.69 6.53 3.88
N ILE A 140 9.98 7.66 3.87
CA ILE A 140 8.54 7.70 4.19
C ILE A 140 7.77 6.80 3.23
N ILE A 141 7.99 6.94 1.92
CA ILE A 141 7.31 6.12 0.91
C ILE A 141 7.64 4.63 1.12
N ARG A 142 8.92 4.27 1.30
CA ARG A 142 9.35 2.89 1.57
C ARG A 142 8.65 2.31 2.79
N CYS A 143 8.60 3.05 3.90
CA CYS A 143 7.96 2.59 5.13
C CYS A 143 6.47 2.35 4.97
N TRP A 144 5.76 3.27 4.31
CA TRP A 144 4.34 3.12 4.10
C TRP A 144 4.01 2.02 3.09
N LEU A 145 4.73 1.90 2.00
CA LEU A 145 4.58 0.78 1.07
C LEU A 145 4.82 -0.55 1.77
N LYS A 146 5.88 -0.66 2.60
CA LYS A 146 6.16 -1.87 3.38
C LYS A 146 5.00 -2.24 4.30
N ARG A 147 4.38 -1.24 4.95
CA ARG A 147 3.18 -1.45 5.79
C ARG A 147 1.99 -1.90 4.95
N LEU A 148 1.72 -1.23 3.83
CA LEU A 148 0.62 -1.57 2.93
C LEU A 148 0.77 -2.98 2.35
N PHE A 149 1.97 -3.40 1.95
CA PHE A 149 2.25 -4.77 1.49
C PHE A 149 2.11 -5.82 2.59
N GLY A 150 2.19 -5.43 3.87
CA GLY A 150 1.90 -6.29 5.01
C GLY A 150 0.40 -6.44 5.30
N CYS A 151 -0.47 -5.69 4.63
CA CYS A 151 -1.92 -5.74 4.82
C CYS A 151 -2.60 -6.74 3.88
N ILE A 152 -3.78 -7.19 4.29
CA ILE A 152 -4.72 -7.94 3.44
C ILE A 152 -5.97 -7.08 3.25
N PHE A 153 -6.33 -6.84 1.99
CA PHE A 153 -7.46 -6.02 1.61
C PHE A 153 -8.64 -6.86 1.14
N LYS A 154 -9.85 -6.43 1.52
CA LYS A 154 -11.09 -7.01 0.99
C LYS A 154 -11.17 -6.74 -0.50
N GLU A 155 -11.00 -5.48 -0.85
CA GLU A 155 -11.12 -4.95 -2.21
C GLU A 155 -9.96 -3.98 -2.43
N ALA A 156 -9.44 -3.96 -3.66
CA ALA A 156 -8.47 -2.97 -4.10
C ALA A 156 -8.95 -2.37 -5.42
N GLU A 157 -9.10 -1.06 -5.47
CA GLU A 157 -9.59 -0.34 -6.63
C GLU A 157 -8.51 0.61 -7.16
N PHE A 158 -8.22 0.49 -8.45
CA PHE A 158 -7.24 1.33 -9.14
C PHE A 158 -7.89 1.89 -10.39
N GLU A 159 -8.20 3.19 -10.37
CA GLU A 159 -8.88 3.88 -11.46
C GLU A 159 -7.96 4.91 -12.09
N ASN A 160 -7.37 4.60 -13.24
CA ASN A 160 -6.42 5.46 -13.95
C ASN A 160 -5.19 5.90 -13.14
N ILE A 161 -4.95 5.24 -12.00
CA ILE A 161 -3.81 5.49 -11.12
C ILE A 161 -3.33 4.21 -10.44
N VAL A 162 -2.01 4.05 -10.37
CA VAL A 162 -1.35 2.94 -9.65
C VAL A 162 -0.07 3.45 -8.99
N PHE A 163 0.48 2.68 -8.04
CA PHE A 163 1.84 2.92 -7.58
C PHE A 163 2.84 2.71 -8.70
N ASN A 164 3.89 3.53 -8.73
CA ASN A 164 4.95 3.40 -9.72
C ASN A 164 5.79 2.14 -9.48
N PRO A 165 5.72 1.11 -10.36
CA PRO A 165 6.47 -0.14 -10.16
C PRO A 165 7.98 0.08 -10.24
N THR A 166 8.45 1.08 -10.99
CA THR A 166 9.88 1.44 -11.05
C THR A 166 10.34 1.97 -9.70
N LEU A 167 9.54 2.81 -9.05
CA LEU A 167 9.84 3.30 -7.70
C LEU A 167 9.83 2.16 -6.68
N ILE A 168 8.82 1.28 -6.71
CA ILE A 168 8.76 0.13 -5.80
C ILE A 168 10.03 -0.71 -5.94
N LYS A 169 10.42 -1.07 -7.17
CA LYS A 169 11.65 -1.84 -7.41
C LYS A 169 12.89 -1.15 -6.84
N LEU A 170 13.01 0.17 -7.03
CA LEU A 170 14.11 0.97 -6.51
C LEU A 170 14.15 1.01 -4.97
N LEU A 171 13.00 1.09 -4.32
CA LEU A 171 12.92 1.20 -2.85
C LEU A 171 13.29 -0.10 -2.13
N PHE A 172 13.14 -1.25 -2.78
CA PHE A 172 13.30 -2.58 -2.17
C PHE A 172 14.34 -3.45 -2.88
N GLU A 173 15.25 -2.84 -3.65
CA GLU A 173 16.28 -3.55 -4.43
C GLU A 173 17.27 -4.34 -3.56
N ASP A 174 17.53 -3.87 -2.33
CA ASP A 174 18.45 -4.46 -1.37
C ASP A 174 17.86 -5.64 -0.57
N GLU A 175 16.54 -5.84 -0.64
CA GLU A 175 15.88 -6.90 0.09
C GLU A 175 15.98 -8.20 -0.71
N THR A 176 16.65 -9.22 -0.13
CA THR A 176 16.99 -10.48 -0.81
C THR A 176 15.79 -11.31 -1.24
N ASN A 177 14.59 -11.04 -0.71
CA ASN A 177 13.37 -11.66 -1.20
C ASN A 177 12.08 -11.01 -0.64
N PRO A 178 11.62 -9.85 -1.13
CA PRO A 178 10.29 -9.42 -0.74
C PRO A 178 9.41 -9.62 -1.98
N SER A 179 8.64 -10.70 -1.98
CA SER A 179 7.43 -10.76 -2.80
C SER A 179 6.44 -9.73 -2.24
N LEU A 180 6.74 -8.44 -2.45
CA LEU A 180 5.91 -7.32 -2.03
C LEU A 180 4.71 -7.29 -2.94
N GLN A 181 3.65 -7.87 -2.42
CA GLN A 181 2.41 -8.01 -3.14
C GLN A 181 1.27 -7.52 -2.26
N PHE A 182 0.39 -6.72 -2.84
CA PHE A 182 -0.90 -6.42 -2.26
C PHE A 182 -1.72 -7.71 -2.23
N TYR A 183 -2.05 -8.16 -1.03
CA TYR A 183 -2.91 -9.31 -0.84
C TYR A 183 -4.36 -8.85 -0.87
N THR A 184 -5.09 -9.17 -1.93
CA THR A 184 -6.45 -8.68 -2.14
C THR A 184 -7.40 -9.84 -2.42
N LYS A 185 -8.62 -9.79 -1.87
CA LYS A 185 -9.66 -10.78 -2.19
C LYS A 185 -10.29 -10.47 -3.55
N GLN A 186 -10.60 -9.20 -3.79
CA GLN A 186 -11.07 -8.70 -5.08
C GLN A 186 -10.23 -7.51 -5.51
N THR A 187 -9.96 -7.42 -6.80
CA THR A 187 -9.29 -6.27 -7.41
C THR A 187 -10.10 -5.76 -8.58
N THR A 188 -10.36 -4.46 -8.60
CA THR A 188 -11.00 -3.76 -9.70
C THR A 188 -9.99 -2.81 -10.32
N LEU A 189 -9.71 -2.99 -11.61
CA LEU A 189 -8.87 -2.08 -12.39
C LEU A 189 -9.73 -1.38 -13.43
N ARG A 190 -9.70 -0.05 -13.45
CA ARG A 190 -10.41 0.78 -14.44
C ARG A 190 -9.40 1.66 -15.16
N TYR A 191 -9.17 1.39 -16.43
CA TYR A 191 -8.20 2.14 -17.24
C TYR A 191 -8.86 2.62 -18.53
N CYS A 192 -8.57 3.87 -18.92
CA CYS A 192 -9.16 4.50 -20.10
C CYS A 192 -8.30 4.42 -21.37
N PHE A 193 -7.01 4.02 -21.32
CA PHE A 193 -6.10 4.09 -22.48
C PHE A 193 -4.98 3.04 -22.49
N ALA A 194 -4.63 2.57 -23.69
CA ALA A 194 -3.69 1.47 -23.95
C ALA A 194 -2.25 1.69 -23.43
N ASP A 195 -1.71 2.90 -23.45
CA ASP A 195 -0.32 3.14 -23.01
C ASP A 195 -0.16 3.06 -21.49
N PHE A 196 -1.19 3.48 -20.74
CA PHE A 196 -1.22 3.33 -19.28
C PHE A 196 -1.41 1.87 -18.86
N GLU A 197 -2.11 1.07 -19.69
CA GLU A 197 -2.35 -0.34 -19.42
C GLU A 197 -1.04 -1.13 -19.30
N LEU A 198 -0.03 -0.89 -20.13
CA LEU A 198 1.23 -1.64 -20.05
C LEU A 198 1.94 -1.47 -18.69
N HIS A 199 2.01 -0.24 -18.19
CA HIS A 199 2.62 0.07 -16.90
C HIS A 199 1.76 -0.43 -15.73
N ALA A 200 0.45 -0.27 -15.82
CA ALA A 200 -0.48 -0.76 -14.83
C ALA A 200 -0.48 -2.30 -14.75
N MET A 201 -0.46 -2.99 -15.90
CA MET A 201 -0.38 -4.44 -15.97
C MET A 201 0.93 -4.97 -15.40
N LYS A 202 2.04 -4.25 -15.61
CA LYS A 202 3.31 -4.58 -14.93
C LYS A 202 3.18 -4.50 -13.42
N PHE A 203 2.57 -3.42 -12.90
CA PHE A 203 2.30 -3.32 -11.47
C PHE A 203 1.42 -4.48 -10.97
N VAL A 204 0.35 -4.80 -11.68
CA VAL A 204 -0.58 -5.89 -11.30
C VAL A 204 0.12 -7.24 -11.29
N LYS A 205 0.95 -7.52 -12.31
CA LYS A 205 1.69 -8.76 -12.44
C LYS A 205 2.71 -8.94 -11.30
N ASP A 206 3.45 -7.87 -11.00
CA ASP A 206 4.61 -7.96 -10.11
C ASP A 206 4.23 -7.75 -8.64
N HIS A 207 3.18 -6.95 -8.37
CA HIS A 207 2.88 -6.43 -7.03
C HIS A 207 1.45 -6.70 -6.53
N LEU A 208 0.66 -7.53 -7.21
CA LEU A 208 -0.71 -7.82 -6.77
C LEU A 208 -0.99 -9.33 -6.74
N LYS A 209 -1.20 -9.87 -5.52
CA LYS A 209 -1.51 -11.28 -5.30
C LYS A 209 -3.00 -11.44 -5.02
N LYS A 210 -3.68 -12.20 -5.88
CA LYS A 210 -5.13 -12.37 -5.85
C LYS A 210 -5.52 -13.68 -5.21
N PHE A 211 -6.57 -13.64 -4.39
CA PHE A 211 -7.14 -14.84 -3.78
C PHE A 211 -8.44 -15.31 -4.42
N LYS A 212 -9.24 -14.43 -5.03
CA LYS A 212 -10.57 -14.80 -5.54
C LYS A 212 -10.88 -14.24 -6.93
N ASN A 213 -11.03 -12.92 -7.06
CA ASN A 213 -11.57 -12.31 -8.28
C ASN A 213 -10.68 -11.17 -8.80
N LEU A 214 -10.53 -11.09 -10.12
CA LEU A 214 -9.99 -9.94 -10.85
C LEU A 214 -11.08 -9.40 -11.76
N VAL A 215 -11.42 -8.12 -11.62
CA VAL A 215 -12.27 -7.40 -12.57
C VAL A 215 -11.39 -6.40 -13.32
N LEU A 216 -11.28 -6.59 -14.63
CA LEU A 216 -10.64 -5.65 -15.54
C LEU A 216 -11.74 -4.93 -16.30
N ASN A 217 -11.83 -3.62 -16.14
CA ASN A 217 -12.73 -2.78 -16.89
C ASN A 217 -11.91 -1.79 -17.73
N PHE A 218 -11.85 -2.06 -19.03
CA PHE A 218 -11.24 -1.14 -19.98
C PHE A 218 -12.35 -0.21 -20.46
N LEU A 219 -12.38 1.00 -19.93
CA LEU A 219 -13.32 2.01 -20.38
C LEU A 219 -12.78 2.55 -21.69
N CYS A 220 -13.24 2.01 -22.82
CA CYS A 220 -13.04 2.63 -24.12
C CYS A 220 -13.80 3.96 -24.12
N VAL A 221 -13.10 5.05 -23.80
CA VAL A 221 -13.58 6.38 -24.17
C VAL A 221 -13.30 6.50 -25.66
N MET A 222 -14.34 6.30 -26.49
CA MET A 222 -14.27 6.73 -27.88
C MET A 222 -14.14 8.27 -27.86
N ILE A 223 -12.92 8.76 -28.05
CA ILE A 223 -12.64 10.17 -28.36
C ILE A 223 -12.70 10.32 -29.87
#